data_AF-A0A3E0G3W6-F1
#
_entry.id   AF-A0A3E0G3W6-F1
#
_cell.length_a   1.000
_cell.length_b   1.000
_cell.length_c   1.000
_cell.angle_alpha   90.00
_cell.angle_beta   90.00
_cell.angle_gamma   90.00
#
_symmetry.space_group_name_H-M   'P 1'
#
loop_
_entity.id
_entity.type
_entity.pdbx_description
1 polymer ?
#
loop_
_entity_poly.entity_id
_entity_poly.type
_entity_poly.pdbx_seq_one_letter_code
_entity_poly.pdbx_strand_id
1 'polypeptide(L)'
;MAVVELAGSAPKARKDANFESKSARKRRRKGLVRGAVANAVNEAKLNRQAKIEFYRKVRLMKERRRRIAHELALVATLVGGMEREVVQVGDRIKGVDGSYLGEAFGKTKEARASVSAYAEDWYSFSRARIFYYKNGKAVPA
;
A
#
# COMPACT_ATOMS: atom_id res chain seq x y z
N MET A 1 -89.07 -41.48 15.03
CA MET A 1 -88.67 -40.06 15.12
C MET A 1 -87.16 -40.02 15.23
N ALA A 2 -86.52 -39.31 14.29
CA ALA A 2 -85.06 -39.18 14.20
C ALA A 2 -84.61 -37.94 14.99
N VAL A 3 -83.59 -38.09 15.83
CA VAL A 3 -82.74 -36.97 16.25
C VAL A 3 -81.31 -37.50 16.29
N VAL A 4 -80.53 -37.06 15.30
CA VAL A 4 -79.08 -37.24 15.18
C VAL A 4 -78.47 -35.99 15.80
N GLU A 5 -77.84 -36.10 16.98
CA GLU A 5 -77.04 -35.01 17.55
C GLU A 5 -75.56 -35.19 17.23
N LEU A 6 -75.24 -34.61 16.08
CA LEU A 6 -74.03 -33.88 15.70
C LEU A 6 -72.81 -33.96 16.66
N ALA A 7 -71.80 -34.67 16.17
CA ALA A 7 -70.41 -34.48 16.54
C ALA A 7 -69.98 -33.01 16.33
N GLY A 8 -69.80 -32.29 17.44
CA GLY A 8 -69.21 -30.95 17.46
C GLY A 8 -67.72 -31.00 17.10
N SER A 9 -67.42 -30.63 15.85
CA SER A 9 -66.08 -30.53 15.29
C SER A 9 -65.17 -29.57 16.07
N ALA A 10 -63.95 -30.02 16.38
CA ALA A 10 -62.86 -29.15 16.81
C ALA A 10 -62.64 -28.00 15.79
N PRO A 11 -62.37 -26.76 16.24
CA PRO A 11 -62.02 -25.69 15.31
C PRO A 11 -60.69 -26.03 14.65
N LYS A 12 -60.73 -26.31 13.33
CA LYS A 12 -59.53 -26.37 12.51
C LYS A 12 -58.85 -25.00 12.59
N ALA A 13 -57.70 -24.95 13.28
CA ALA A 13 -56.79 -23.82 13.23
C ALA A 13 -56.54 -23.47 11.75
N ARG A 14 -57.04 -22.31 11.33
CA ARG A 14 -56.69 -21.75 10.02
C ARG A 14 -55.18 -21.50 10.10
N LYS A 15 -54.42 -22.34 9.39
CA LYS A 15 -53.03 -22.04 9.08
C LYS A 15 -53.07 -20.78 8.23
N ASP A 16 -52.85 -19.63 8.86
CA ASP A 16 -52.51 -18.40 8.17
C ASP A 16 -51.20 -18.67 7.41
N ALA A 17 -51.34 -19.14 6.18
CA ALA A 17 -50.23 -19.21 5.26
C ALA A 17 -49.71 -17.79 5.11
N ASN A 18 -48.43 -17.59 5.41
CA ASN A 18 -47.64 -16.37 5.22
C ASN A 18 -47.67 -15.87 3.76
N PHE A 19 -48.83 -15.44 3.30
CA PHE A 19 -49.04 -14.90 1.97
C PHE A 19 -48.79 -13.39 2.04
N GLU A 20 -47.52 -13.00 2.19
CA GLU A 20 -47.13 -11.62 1.91
C GLU A 20 -47.69 -11.26 0.52
N SER A 21 -48.47 -10.18 0.46
CA SER A 21 -49.05 -9.72 -0.80
C SER A 21 -47.95 -9.49 -1.84
N LYS A 22 -48.25 -9.71 -3.14
CA LYS A 22 -47.28 -9.47 -4.23
C LYS A 22 -46.65 -8.07 -4.14
N SER A 23 -47.41 -7.08 -3.66
CA SER A 23 -46.95 -5.71 -3.41
C SER A 23 -45.90 -5.63 -2.28
N ALA A 24 -46.15 -6.29 -1.14
CA ALA A 24 -45.20 -6.35 -0.02
C ALA A 24 -43.88 -7.03 -0.40
N ARG A 25 -43.95 -8.19 -1.09
CA ARG A 25 -42.76 -8.88 -1.61
C ARG A 25 -41.97 -8.03 -2.59
N LYS A 26 -42.65 -7.32 -3.50
CA LYS A 26 -42.03 -6.40 -4.46
C LYS A 26 -41.37 -5.21 -3.78
N ARG A 27 -42.00 -4.63 -2.75
CA ARG A 27 -41.43 -3.52 -1.96
C ARG A 27 -40.18 -3.97 -1.20
N ARG A 28 -40.21 -5.13 -0.54
CA ARG A 28 -39.04 -5.72 0.14
C ARG A 28 -37.89 -5.99 -0.84
N ARG A 29 -38.17 -6.59 -2.00
CA ARG A 29 -37.17 -6.80 -3.06
C ARG A 29 -36.58 -5.49 -3.57
N LYS A 30 -37.40 -4.46 -3.80
CA LYS A 30 -36.91 -3.12 -4.20
C LYS A 30 -36.03 -2.49 -3.12
N GLY A 31 -36.40 -2.62 -1.84
CA GLY A 31 -35.59 -2.16 -0.71
C GLY A 31 -34.23 -2.86 -0.65
N LEU A 32 -34.20 -4.19 -0.80
CA LEU A 32 -32.96 -4.98 -0.86
C LEU A 32 -32.08 -4.59 -2.04
N VAL A 33 -32.65 -4.42 -3.24
CA VAL A 33 -31.90 -4.00 -4.43
C VAL A 33 -31.34 -2.59 -4.24
N ARG A 34 -32.13 -1.64 -3.71
CA ARG A 34 -31.65 -0.28 -3.41
C ARG A 34 -30.54 -0.29 -2.35
N GLY A 35 -30.67 -1.10 -1.31
CA GLY A 35 -29.64 -1.30 -0.29
C GLY A 35 -28.36 -1.90 -0.87
N ALA A 36 -28.47 -2.92 -1.72
CA ALA A 36 -27.33 -3.53 -2.41
C ALA A 36 -26.63 -2.53 -3.34
N VAL A 37 -27.39 -1.74 -4.10
CA VAL A 37 -26.84 -0.67 -4.95
C VAL A 37 -26.17 0.42 -4.12
N ALA A 38 -26.79 0.85 -3.01
CA ALA A 38 -26.19 1.85 -2.12
C ALA A 38 -24.88 1.35 -1.50
N ASN A 39 -24.83 0.06 -1.09
CA ASN A 39 -23.62 -0.57 -0.58
C ASN A 39 -22.53 -0.63 -1.67
N ALA A 40 -22.87 -1.03 -2.89
CA ALA A 40 -21.93 -1.07 -4.01
C ALA A 40 -21.36 0.34 -4.34
N VAL A 41 -22.20 1.37 -4.31
CA VAL A 41 -21.77 2.76 -4.51
C VAL A 41 -20.84 3.23 -3.38
N ASN A 42 -21.17 2.89 -2.13
CA ASN A 42 -20.32 3.23 -0.99
C ASN A 42 -18.97 2.51 -1.06
N GLU A 43 -18.95 1.22 -1.40
CA GLU A 43 -17.71 0.48 -1.63
C GLU A 43 -16.87 1.09 -2.75
N ALA A 44 -17.49 1.50 -3.86
CA ALA A 44 -16.79 2.17 -4.95
C ALA A 44 -16.18 3.51 -4.51
N LYS A 45 -16.90 4.31 -3.71
CA LYS A 45 -16.38 5.57 -3.14
C LYS A 45 -15.21 5.32 -2.19
N LEU A 46 -15.32 4.34 -1.29
CA LEU A 46 -14.25 3.96 -0.37
C LEU A 46 -13.01 3.47 -1.12
N ASN A 47 -13.19 2.66 -2.17
CA ASN A 47 -12.08 2.20 -3.00
C ASN A 47 -11.37 3.37 -3.70
N ARG A 48 -12.15 4.34 -4.22
CA ARG A 48 -11.58 5.55 -4.83
C ARG A 48 -10.76 6.35 -3.82
N GLN A 49 -11.28 6.56 -2.61
CA GLN A 49 -10.57 7.26 -1.55
C GLN A 49 -9.29 6.53 -1.13
N ALA A 50 -9.37 5.22 -0.89
CA ALA A 50 -8.22 4.38 -0.55
C ALA A 50 -7.12 4.43 -1.63
N LYS A 51 -7.52 4.41 -2.91
CA LYS A 51 -6.60 4.54 -4.05
C LYS A 51 -5.90 5.91 -4.07
N ILE A 52 -6.65 6.99 -3.87
CA ILE A 52 -6.10 8.35 -3.79
C ILE A 52 -5.09 8.46 -2.65
N GLU A 53 -5.46 7.97 -1.45
CA GLU A 53 -4.57 7.98 -0.29
C GLU A 53 -3.32 7.13 -0.51
N PHE A 54 -3.46 5.95 -1.12
CA PHE A 54 -2.36 5.09 -1.47
C PHE A 54 -1.35 5.82 -2.36
N TYR A 55 -1.79 6.41 -3.47
CA TYR A 55 -0.89 7.13 -4.37
C TYR A 55 -0.30 8.40 -3.73
N ARG A 56 -1.04 9.07 -2.85
CA ARG A 56 -0.51 10.19 -2.06
C ARG A 56 0.63 9.74 -1.14
N LYS A 57 0.45 8.64 -0.41
CA LYS A 57 1.48 8.05 0.46
C LYS A 57 2.70 7.59 -0.34
N VAL A 58 2.48 6.91 -1.46
CA VAL A 58 3.54 6.50 -2.39
C VAL A 58 4.32 7.70 -2.90
N ARG A 59 3.64 8.78 -3.32
CA ARG A 59 4.29 10.01 -3.77
C ARG A 59 5.19 10.61 -2.68
N LEU A 60 4.67 10.75 -1.47
CA LEU A 60 5.44 11.28 -0.33
C LEU A 60 6.66 10.41 -0.02
N MET A 61 6.50 9.08 -0.03
CA MET A 61 7.63 8.16 0.14
C MET A 61 8.67 8.35 -0.96
N LYS A 62 8.25 8.43 -2.24
CA LYS A 62 9.16 8.64 -3.37
C LYS A 62 9.90 9.98 -3.29
N GLU A 63 9.24 11.04 -2.84
CA GLU A 63 9.87 12.35 -2.64
C GLU A 63 10.91 12.28 -1.50
N ARG A 64 10.57 11.66 -0.37
CA ARG A 64 11.51 11.45 0.74
C ARG A 64 12.72 10.61 0.32
N ARG A 65 12.49 9.49 -0.38
CA ARG A 65 13.56 8.62 -0.88
C ARG A 65 14.46 9.34 -1.87
N ARG A 66 13.92 10.18 -2.75
CA ARG A 66 14.72 11.03 -3.65
C ARG A 66 15.63 11.97 -2.88
N ARG A 67 15.10 12.66 -1.86
CA ARG A 67 15.92 13.53 -1.01
C ARG A 67 17.06 12.75 -0.36
N ILE A 68 16.77 11.60 0.26
CA ILE A 68 17.80 10.74 0.86
C ILE A 68 18.85 10.32 -0.18
N ALA A 69 18.42 9.93 -1.38
CA ALA A 69 19.35 9.57 -2.46
C ALA A 69 20.25 10.73 -2.90
N HIS A 70 19.73 11.96 -2.95
CA HIS A 70 20.53 13.16 -3.21
C HIS A 70 21.55 13.43 -2.10
N GLU A 71 21.14 13.32 -0.83
CA GLU A 71 22.05 13.46 0.31
C GLU A 71 23.16 12.40 0.28
N LEU A 72 22.83 11.14 -0.01
CA LEU A 72 23.82 10.07 -0.16
C LEU A 72 24.79 10.33 -1.32
N ALA A 73 24.29 10.82 -2.45
CA ALA A 73 25.17 11.20 -3.57
C ALA A 73 26.14 12.34 -3.20
N LEU A 74 25.68 13.31 -2.39
CA LEU A 74 26.54 14.36 -1.85
C LEU A 74 27.58 13.80 -0.89
N VAL A 75 27.20 12.90 0.02
CA VAL A 75 28.13 12.20 0.92
C VAL A 75 29.17 11.42 0.11
N ALA A 76 28.76 10.67 -0.92
CA ALA A 76 29.69 9.95 -1.80
C ALA A 76 30.69 10.89 -2.48
N THR A 77 30.25 12.09 -2.87
CA THR A 77 31.12 13.13 -3.44
C THR A 77 32.13 13.65 -2.43
N LEU A 78 31.71 13.90 -1.18
CA LEU A 78 32.58 14.31 -0.09
C LEU A 78 33.62 13.24 0.23
N VAL A 79 33.22 11.97 0.33
CA VAL A 79 34.13 10.85 0.56
C VAL A 79 35.12 10.69 -0.60
N GLY A 80 34.69 10.89 -1.85
CA GLY A 80 35.60 10.96 -3.00
C GLY A 80 36.53 12.18 -3.00
N GLY A 81 36.17 13.25 -2.27
CA GLY A 81 37.09 14.33 -1.92
C GLY A 81 38.16 13.87 -0.93
N MET A 82 37.75 13.21 0.15
CA MET A 82 38.66 12.66 1.16
C MET A 82 39.64 11.65 0.56
N GLU A 83 39.17 10.77 -0.32
CA GLU A 83 40.00 9.82 -1.07
C GLU A 83 41.14 10.54 -1.83
N ARG A 84 40.84 11.66 -2.49
CA ARG A 84 41.83 12.47 -3.21
C ARG A 84 42.81 13.18 -2.25
N GLU A 85 42.33 13.66 -1.12
CA GLU A 85 43.19 14.27 -0.09
C GLU A 85 44.18 13.26 0.49
N VAL A 86 43.75 12.02 0.76
CA VAL A 86 44.64 10.94 1.25
C VAL A 86 45.79 10.70 0.26
N VAL A 87 45.49 10.66 -1.04
CA VAL A 87 46.52 10.53 -2.09
C VAL A 87 47.48 11.74 -2.08
N GLN A 88 46.95 12.96 -2.03
CA GLN A 88 47.78 14.17 -2.02
C GLN A 88 48.69 14.28 -0.79
N VAL A 89 48.23 13.84 0.38
CA VAL A 89 49.05 13.82 1.60
C VAL A 89 50.25 12.91 1.44
N GLY A 90 50.08 11.74 0.81
CA GLY A 90 51.18 10.83 0.50
C GLY A 90 52.24 11.44 -0.40
N ASP A 91 51.82 12.25 -1.37
CA ASP A 91 52.74 12.93 -2.29
C ASP A 91 53.46 14.14 -1.65
N ARG A 92 52.79 14.86 -0.74
CA ARG A 92 53.29 16.12 -0.17
C ARG A 92 54.15 15.94 1.09
N ILE A 93 53.80 15.01 1.97
CA ILE A 93 54.44 14.90 3.28
C ILE A 93 55.43 13.73 3.29
N LYS A 94 56.71 14.07 3.17
CA LYS A 94 57.79 13.08 3.34
C LYS A 94 57.80 12.57 4.79
N GLY A 95 57.78 11.25 4.96
CA GLY A 95 57.84 10.60 6.26
C GLY A 95 56.50 10.13 6.84
N VAL A 96 55.39 10.29 6.11
CA VAL A 96 54.14 9.60 6.47
C VAL A 96 54.30 8.11 6.19
N ASP A 97 53.89 7.30 7.17
CA ASP A 97 53.88 5.85 7.04
C ASP A 97 52.88 5.40 5.96
N GLY A 98 53.40 4.75 4.92
CA GLY A 98 52.61 4.29 3.78
C GLY A 98 51.54 3.27 4.13
N SER A 99 51.69 2.53 5.24
CA SER A 99 50.68 1.58 5.72
C SER A 99 49.39 2.29 6.15
N TYR A 100 49.50 3.38 6.91
CA TYR A 100 48.36 4.20 7.32
C TYR A 100 47.67 4.88 6.14
N LEU A 101 48.43 5.37 5.15
CA LEU A 101 47.86 5.94 3.93
C LEU A 101 47.09 4.90 3.11
N GLY A 102 47.65 3.70 2.97
CA GLY A 102 46.98 2.58 2.28
C GLY A 102 45.68 2.17 2.97
N GLU A 103 45.68 2.10 4.30
CA GLU A 103 44.48 1.78 5.08
C GLU A 103 43.42 2.88 4.98
N ALA A 104 43.81 4.15 5.10
CA ALA A 104 42.91 5.30 4.97
C ALA A 104 42.30 5.36 3.56
N PHE A 105 43.10 5.08 2.53
CA PHE A 105 42.63 5.00 1.15
C PHE A 105 41.64 3.82 0.97
N GLY A 106 41.95 2.65 1.51
CA GLY A 106 41.06 1.49 1.49
C GLY A 106 39.69 1.79 2.11
N LYS A 107 39.70 2.38 3.32
CA LYS A 107 38.48 2.76 4.06
C LYS A 107 37.64 3.79 3.33
N THR A 108 38.26 4.84 2.78
CA THR A 108 37.54 5.88 2.04
C THR A 108 36.97 5.35 0.73
N LYS A 109 37.71 4.49 0.02
CA LYS A 109 37.22 3.81 -1.19
C LYS A 109 36.02 2.90 -0.90
N GLU A 110 36.08 2.09 0.16
CA GLU A 110 34.97 1.23 0.57
C GLU A 110 33.74 2.04 0.99
N ALA A 111 33.93 3.07 1.80
CA ALA A 111 32.87 3.99 2.20
C ALA A 111 32.20 4.65 0.98
N ARG A 112 32.99 5.12 0.01
CA ARG A 112 32.47 5.73 -1.22
C ARG A 112 31.63 4.74 -2.03
N ALA A 113 32.13 3.52 -2.22
CA ALA A 113 31.42 2.47 -2.96
C ALA A 113 30.09 2.12 -2.27
N SER A 114 30.11 1.93 -0.96
CA SER A 114 28.93 1.61 -0.14
C SER A 114 27.87 2.72 -0.21
N VAL A 115 28.27 3.98 0.05
CA VAL A 115 27.34 5.12 0.00
C VAL A 115 26.75 5.32 -1.40
N SER A 116 27.55 5.11 -2.45
CA SER A 116 27.08 5.21 -3.84
C SER A 116 26.05 4.12 -4.16
N ALA A 117 26.32 2.87 -3.77
CA ALA A 117 25.38 1.76 -3.96
C ALA A 117 24.05 2.02 -3.23
N TYR A 118 24.10 2.50 -1.98
CA TYR A 118 22.89 2.90 -1.27
C TYR A 118 22.14 4.02 -2.02
N ALA A 119 22.85 5.05 -2.51
CA ALA A 119 22.19 6.14 -3.25
C ALA A 119 21.40 5.60 -4.46
N GLU A 120 21.96 4.65 -5.20
CA GLU A 120 21.30 3.99 -6.33
C GLU A 120 20.08 3.18 -5.92
N ASP A 121 20.15 2.43 -4.82
CA ASP A 121 19.01 1.68 -4.27
C ASP A 121 17.86 2.61 -3.86
N TRP A 122 18.17 3.75 -3.25
CA TRP A 122 17.16 4.74 -2.90
C TRP A 122 16.54 5.38 -4.17
N TYR A 123 17.35 5.61 -5.22
CA TYR A 123 16.85 6.07 -6.52
C TYR A 123 15.97 5.05 -7.23
N SER A 124 16.34 3.77 -7.21
CA SER A 124 15.63 2.70 -7.94
C SER A 124 14.16 2.62 -7.49
N PHE A 125 13.91 2.66 -6.18
CA PHE A 125 12.55 2.71 -5.64
C PHE A 125 11.78 3.94 -6.09
N SER A 126 12.43 5.12 -6.13
CA SER A 126 11.76 6.35 -6.53
C SER A 126 11.26 6.30 -7.98
N ARG A 127 11.99 5.58 -8.85
CA ARG A 127 11.67 5.37 -10.27
C ARG A 127 10.69 4.23 -10.50
N ALA A 128 10.65 3.23 -9.61
CA ALA A 128 9.79 2.06 -9.74
C ALA A 128 8.30 2.42 -9.87
N ARG A 129 7.59 1.77 -10.80
CA ARG A 129 6.12 1.91 -10.92
C ARG A 129 5.44 1.06 -9.85
N ILE A 130 4.66 1.69 -8.98
CA ILE A 130 3.97 1.03 -7.87
C ILE A 130 2.48 1.03 -8.17
N PHE A 131 1.87 -0.15 -8.18
CA PHE A 131 0.45 -0.34 -8.47
C PHE A 131 -0.35 -0.61 -7.20
N TYR A 132 -1.60 -0.14 -7.19
CA TYR A 132 -2.55 -0.46 -6.11
C TYR A 132 -3.17 -1.84 -6.36
N TYR A 133 -3.02 -2.74 -5.40
CA TYR A 133 -3.63 -4.08 -5.40
C TYR A 133 -4.75 -4.14 -4.36
N LYS A 134 -5.90 -4.68 -4.75
CA LYS A 134 -6.99 -5.03 -3.84
C LYS A 134 -7.37 -6.49 -4.07
N ASN A 135 -7.42 -7.29 -3.01
CA ASN A 135 -7.75 -8.72 -3.06
C ASN A 135 -6.88 -9.50 -4.08
N GLY A 136 -5.57 -9.20 -4.12
CA GLY A 136 -4.62 -9.87 -5.01
C GLY A 136 -4.71 -9.47 -6.49
N LYS A 137 -5.61 -8.55 -6.87
CA LYS A 137 -5.74 -8.06 -8.26
C LYS A 137 -5.27 -6.62 -8.38
N ALA A 138 -4.49 -6.34 -9.42
CA ALA A 138 -4.13 -4.97 -9.77
C ALA A 138 -5.40 -4.24 -10.20
N VAL A 139 -5.69 -3.10 -9.56
CA VAL A 139 -6.84 -2.28 -9.96
C VAL A 139 -6.34 -1.27 -10.99
N PRO A 140 -6.82 -1.32 -12.25
CA PRO A 140 -6.39 -0.37 -13.28
C PRO A 140 -6.64 1.08 -12.82
N ALA A 141 -5.78 1.99 -13.29
CA ALA A 141 -5.77 3.41 -12.93
C ALA A 141 -7.11 4.11 -13.19
#